data_AF-A0A3D0U2N3-F1
#
_entry.id   AF-A0A3D0U2N3-F1
#
_cell.length_a   1.000
_cell.length_b   1.000
_cell.length_c   1.000
_cell.angle_alpha   90.00
_cell.angle_beta   90.00
_cell.angle_gamma   90.00
#
_symmetry.space_group_name_H-M   'P 1'
#
loop_
_entity.id
_entity.type
_entity.pdbx_description
1 polymer ?
#
loop_
_entity_poly.entity_id
_entity_poly.type
_entity_poly.pdbx_seq_one_letter_code
_entity_poly.pdbx_strand_id
1 'polypeptide(L)'
;AVVTWTPLLSEIEAMPNSTKVFDSGKIPGEIIDLLVVNTETLKANPDFGKALVGAWYEIMSTMSADSAAGKAAREFMGKASGTDLAGYEAQLASTKMFYTPAEAVTFTNSAQLKTTMKYVAEFSFKHGLLGEGAPDAGFIGIETPSGVFGSDSNIKLRFDPSYMKMAADGKL
;
A
#
# COMPACT_ATOMS: atom_id res chain seq x y z
N ALA A 1 -20.07 0.60 -17.01
CA ALA A 1 -18.79 1.16 -16.53
C ALA A 1 -18.02 0.06 -15.83
N VAL A 2 -16.69 0.10 -15.86
CA VAL A 2 -15.80 -0.91 -15.24
C VAL A 2 -14.78 -0.17 -14.36
N VAL A 3 -14.42 -0.79 -13.23
CA VAL A 3 -13.35 -0.33 -12.34
C VAL A 3 -12.28 -1.41 -12.36
N THR A 4 -11.05 -1.04 -12.73
CA THR A 4 -9.94 -1.99 -12.89
C THR A 4 -8.60 -1.29 -12.67
N TRP A 5 -7.53 -2.07 -12.66
CA TRP A 5 -6.14 -1.64 -12.53
C TRP A 5 -5.34 -2.00 -13.79
N THR A 6 -4.12 -1.48 -13.90
CA THR A 6 -3.13 -1.81 -14.95
C THR A 6 -2.67 -3.28 -14.78
N PRO A 7 -2.55 -4.10 -15.85
CA PRO A 7 -2.57 -3.73 -17.27
C PRO A 7 -3.96 -3.64 -17.94
N LEU A 8 -5.02 -4.19 -17.32
CA LEU A 8 -6.37 -4.21 -17.91
C LEU A 8 -6.92 -2.82 -18.22
N LEU A 9 -6.61 -1.82 -17.38
CA LEU A 9 -6.98 -0.42 -17.63
C LEU A 9 -6.42 0.07 -18.96
N SER A 10 -5.14 -0.18 -19.24
CA SER A 10 -4.47 0.26 -20.47
C SER A 10 -5.11 -0.33 -21.72
N GLU A 11 -5.49 -1.61 -21.68
CA GLU A 11 -6.17 -2.28 -22.78
C GLU A 11 -7.54 -1.63 -23.07
N ILE A 12 -8.30 -1.30 -22.03
CA ILE A 12 -9.61 -0.66 -22.18
C ILE A 12 -9.47 0.76 -22.71
N GLU A 13 -8.50 1.54 -22.24
CA GLU A 13 -8.25 2.90 -22.72
C GLU A 13 -7.83 2.94 -24.20
N ALA A 14 -7.19 1.89 -24.70
CA ALA A 14 -6.84 1.77 -26.11
C ALA A 14 -8.04 1.43 -27.02
N MET A 15 -9.16 0.94 -26.46
CA MET A 15 -10.36 0.63 -27.24
C MET A 15 -11.04 1.91 -27.75
N PRO A 16 -11.55 1.94 -28.99
CA PRO A 16 -12.30 3.07 -29.50
C PRO A 16 -13.57 3.30 -28.69
N ASN A 17 -13.95 4.57 -28.52
CA ASN A 17 -15.11 5.01 -27.73
C ASN A 17 -15.05 4.65 -26.24
N SER A 18 -13.86 4.42 -25.68
CA SER A 18 -13.65 4.37 -24.24
C SER A 18 -13.40 5.78 -23.68
N THR A 19 -13.70 6.01 -22.40
CA THR A 19 -13.40 7.28 -21.73
C THR A 19 -13.12 7.02 -20.26
N LYS A 20 -11.92 7.40 -19.80
CA LYS A 20 -11.57 7.42 -18.38
C LYS A 20 -12.24 8.59 -17.70
N VAL A 21 -13.19 8.30 -16.81
CA VAL A 21 -13.96 9.31 -16.07
C VAL A 21 -13.37 9.60 -14.69
N PHE A 22 -12.63 8.65 -14.12
CA PHE A 22 -12.03 8.74 -12.78
C PHE A 22 -10.80 7.81 -12.67
N ASP A 23 -9.84 8.19 -11.83
CA ASP A 23 -8.70 7.37 -11.42
C ASP A 23 -8.35 7.66 -9.96
N SER A 24 -7.60 6.75 -9.33
CA SER A 24 -7.22 6.85 -7.91
C SER A 24 -6.27 8.00 -7.60
N GLY A 25 -5.66 8.64 -8.60
CA GLY A 25 -4.90 9.88 -8.43
C GLY A 25 -5.76 11.03 -7.89
N LYS A 26 -7.08 10.95 -8.03
CA LYS A 26 -8.05 11.91 -7.47
C LYS A 26 -8.40 11.65 -6.00
N ILE A 27 -8.00 10.52 -5.42
CA ILE A 27 -8.22 10.13 -4.01
C ILE A 27 -6.91 9.64 -3.37
N PRO A 28 -5.88 10.48 -3.30
CA PRO A 28 -4.55 10.06 -2.87
C PRO A 28 -4.57 9.50 -1.44
N GLY A 29 -4.00 8.30 -1.29
CA GLY A 29 -3.86 7.62 0.00
C GLY A 29 -5.08 6.81 0.44
N GLU A 30 -6.21 6.84 -0.28
CA GLU A 30 -7.39 6.00 0.04
C GLU A 30 -7.24 4.55 -0.41
N ILE A 31 -6.41 4.31 -1.44
CA ILE A 31 -6.01 2.97 -1.87
C ILE A 31 -4.54 2.80 -1.50
N ILE A 32 -4.27 1.84 -0.61
CA ILE A 32 -2.93 1.57 -0.10
C ILE A 32 -2.66 0.07 -0.24
N ASP A 33 -1.64 -0.28 -1.02
CA ASP A 33 -1.12 -1.64 -1.04
C ASP A 33 -0.20 -1.87 0.16
N LEU A 34 -0.46 -2.94 0.90
CA LEU A 34 0.24 -3.25 2.15
C LEU A 34 0.74 -4.70 2.14
N LEU A 35 1.96 -4.90 2.62
CA LEU A 35 2.37 -6.19 3.16
C LEU A 35 1.95 -6.21 4.63
N VAL A 36 1.06 -7.14 4.98
CA VAL A 36 0.52 -7.27 6.34
C VAL A 36 0.96 -8.59 6.95
N VAL A 37 1.40 -8.55 8.21
CA VAL A 37 1.81 -9.71 8.98
C VAL A 37 0.99 -9.83 10.25
N ASN A 38 0.87 -11.06 10.77
CA ASN A 38 0.23 -11.30 12.06
C ASN A 38 1.02 -10.63 13.19
N THR A 39 0.32 -9.90 14.07
CA THR A 39 0.95 -9.13 15.17
C THR A 39 1.72 -10.00 16.16
N GLU A 40 1.18 -11.18 16.52
CA GLU A 40 1.83 -12.07 17.49
C GLU A 40 3.08 -12.72 16.89
N THR A 41 2.99 -13.17 15.63
CA THR A 41 4.14 -13.70 14.89
C THR A 41 5.27 -12.68 14.79
N LEU A 42 4.95 -11.42 14.46
CA LEU A 42 5.96 -10.36 14.35
C LEU A 42 6.60 -10.03 15.71
N LYS A 43 5.81 -9.98 16.80
CA LYS A 43 6.34 -9.76 18.15
C LYS A 43 7.24 -10.89 18.62
N ALA A 44 6.88 -12.14 18.32
CA ALA A 44 7.68 -13.30 18.67
C ALA A 44 8.96 -13.41 17.83
N ASN A 45 8.97 -12.84 16.62
CA ASN A 45 10.10 -12.94 15.68
C ASN A 45 10.48 -11.56 15.09
N PRO A 46 11.12 -10.66 15.86
CA PRO A 46 11.49 -9.34 15.35
C PRO A 46 12.45 -9.37 14.14
N ASP A 47 13.33 -10.37 14.07
CA ASP A 47 14.26 -10.52 12.94
C ASP A 47 13.52 -10.84 11.63
N PHE A 48 12.33 -11.46 11.69
CA PHE A 48 11.46 -11.62 10.52
C PHE A 48 10.98 -10.27 10.00
N GLY A 49 10.57 -9.35 10.89
CA GLY A 49 10.20 -7.98 10.51
C GLY A 49 11.36 -7.23 9.85
N LYS A 50 12.56 -7.34 10.43
CA LYS A 50 13.77 -6.74 9.85
C LYS A 50 14.07 -7.30 8.46
N ALA A 51 14.03 -8.63 8.31
CA ALA A 51 14.32 -9.29 7.04
C ALA A 51 13.32 -8.87 5.94
N LEU A 52 12.02 -8.82 6.25
CA LEU A 52 11.00 -8.38 5.30
C LEU A 52 11.23 -6.94 4.84
N VAL A 53 11.48 -6.01 5.78
CA VAL A 53 11.68 -4.59 5.45
C VAL A 53 13.00 -4.39 4.71
N GLY A 54 14.08 -5.08 5.11
CA GLY A 54 15.36 -5.04 4.42
C GLY A 54 15.24 -5.51 2.98
N ALA A 55 14.67 -6.70 2.76
CA ALA A 55 14.45 -7.24 1.42
C ALA A 55 13.57 -6.31 0.56
N TRP A 56 12.51 -5.73 1.14
CA TRP A 56 11.65 -4.78 0.42
C TRP A 56 12.44 -3.58 -0.11
N TYR A 57 13.25 -2.93 0.74
CA TYR A 57 13.98 -1.72 0.32
C TYR A 57 15.22 -2.01 -0.52
N GLU A 58 15.84 -3.20 -0.42
CA GLU A 58 16.84 -3.65 -1.39
C GLU A 58 16.24 -3.76 -2.80
N ILE A 59 15.05 -4.34 -2.91
CA ILE A 59 14.33 -4.44 -4.18
C ILE A 59 13.86 -3.07 -4.67
N MET A 60 13.31 -2.20 -3.79
CA MET A 60 12.93 -0.83 -4.19
C MET A 60 14.14 -0.04 -4.70
N SER A 61 15.30 -0.16 -4.05
CA SER A 61 16.54 0.49 -4.50
C SER A 61 16.98 -0.04 -5.87
N THR A 62 17.01 -1.35 -6.06
CA THR A 62 17.36 -1.97 -7.34
C THR A 62 16.37 -1.57 -8.45
N MET A 63 15.08 -1.71 -8.18
CA MET A 63 14.00 -1.44 -9.14
C MET A 63 13.93 0.03 -9.55
N SER A 64 14.22 0.96 -8.63
CA SER A 64 14.14 2.41 -8.92
C SER A 64 15.39 2.94 -9.64
N ALA A 65 16.48 2.19 -9.66
CA ALA A 65 17.73 2.61 -10.29
C ALA A 65 17.65 2.66 -11.82
N ASP A 66 18.24 3.69 -12.43
CA ASP A 66 18.51 3.75 -13.86
C ASP A 66 19.79 2.97 -14.21
N SER A 67 19.68 1.65 -14.13
CA SER A 67 20.78 0.72 -14.38
C SER A 67 20.28 -0.50 -15.15
N ALA A 68 21.21 -1.28 -15.71
CA ALA A 68 20.87 -2.56 -16.36
C ALA A 68 20.15 -3.52 -15.40
N ALA A 69 20.57 -3.55 -14.12
CA ALA A 69 19.93 -4.36 -13.09
C ALA A 69 18.50 -3.85 -12.78
N GLY A 70 18.32 -2.54 -12.67
CA GLY A 70 16.99 -1.95 -12.45
C GLY A 70 16.03 -2.19 -13.61
N LYS A 71 16.50 -2.04 -14.85
CA LYS A 71 15.73 -2.39 -16.05
C LYS A 71 15.36 -3.88 -16.07
N ALA A 72 16.30 -4.77 -15.75
CA ALA A 72 16.03 -6.20 -15.69
C ALA A 72 15.01 -6.55 -14.59
N ALA A 73 15.08 -5.90 -13.43
CA ALA A 73 14.10 -6.06 -12.36
C ALA A 73 12.69 -5.60 -12.80
N ARG A 74 12.58 -4.43 -13.43
CA ARG A 74 11.30 -3.90 -13.95
C ARG A 74 10.74 -4.76 -15.07
N GLU A 75 11.58 -5.29 -15.96
CA GLU A 75 11.13 -6.23 -16.99
C GLU A 75 10.64 -7.56 -16.40
N PHE A 76 11.33 -8.10 -15.39
CA PHE A 76 10.90 -9.30 -14.68
C PHE A 76 9.55 -9.10 -13.99
N MET A 77 9.37 -7.98 -13.27
CA MET A 77 8.11 -7.65 -12.61
C MET A 77 6.98 -7.35 -13.59
N GLY A 78 7.28 -6.72 -14.73
CA GLY A 78 6.32 -6.58 -15.83
C GLY A 78 5.79 -7.92 -16.29
N LYS A 79 6.68 -8.87 -16.61
CA LYS A 79 6.27 -10.24 -17.02
C LYS A 79 5.44 -10.94 -15.93
N ALA A 80 5.87 -10.82 -14.67
CA ALA A 80 5.14 -11.41 -13.54
C ALA A 80 3.76 -10.77 -13.30
N SER A 81 3.57 -9.50 -13.65
CA SER A 81 2.29 -8.78 -13.58
C SER A 81 1.45 -8.88 -14.86
N GLY A 82 1.90 -9.66 -15.85
CA GLY A 82 1.15 -9.92 -17.09
C GLY A 82 1.29 -8.82 -18.14
N THR A 83 2.38 -8.04 -18.11
CA THR A 83 2.68 -6.98 -19.08
C THR A 83 4.16 -7.03 -19.54
N ASP A 84 4.55 -6.16 -20.46
CA ASP A 84 5.95 -5.91 -20.81
C ASP A 84 6.58 -4.79 -19.94
N LEU A 85 7.84 -4.46 -20.23
CA LEU A 85 8.54 -3.37 -19.55
C LEU A 85 7.80 -2.04 -19.67
N ALA A 86 7.30 -1.69 -20.86
CA ALA A 86 6.65 -0.40 -21.09
C ALA A 86 5.35 -0.28 -20.27
N GLY A 87 4.55 -1.34 -20.20
CA GLY A 87 3.34 -1.34 -19.38
C GLY A 87 3.64 -1.30 -17.87
N TYR A 88 4.72 -1.95 -17.41
CA TYR A 88 5.13 -1.87 -16.01
C TYR A 88 5.64 -0.47 -15.62
N GLU A 89 6.43 0.17 -16.50
CA GLU A 89 6.87 1.57 -16.30
C GLU A 89 5.67 2.52 -16.27
N ALA A 90 4.66 2.30 -17.11
CA ALA A 90 3.41 3.07 -17.07
C ALA A 90 2.64 2.86 -15.76
N GLN A 91 2.59 1.63 -15.24
CA GLN A 91 2.01 1.33 -13.93
C GLN A 91 2.74 2.08 -12.81
N LEU A 92 4.08 2.02 -12.78
CA LEU A 92 4.89 2.73 -11.79
C LEU A 92 4.68 4.24 -11.87
N ALA A 93 4.56 4.81 -13.08
CA ALA A 93 4.31 6.24 -13.26
C ALA A 93 2.93 6.68 -12.72
N SER A 94 1.94 5.78 -12.72
CA SER A 94 0.60 6.04 -12.16
C SER A 94 0.51 5.80 -10.65
N THR A 95 1.54 5.21 -10.04
CA THR A 95 1.52 4.76 -8.64
C THR A 95 2.42 5.62 -7.78
N LYS A 96 1.90 6.14 -6.65
CA LYS A 96 2.74 6.80 -5.65
C LYS A 96 3.52 5.75 -4.87
N MET A 97 4.73 5.45 -5.34
CA MET A 97 5.65 4.55 -4.66
C MET A 97 6.35 5.23 -3.49
N PHE A 98 6.60 4.46 -2.43
CA PHE A 98 7.48 4.82 -1.33
C PHE A 98 8.82 4.10 -1.50
N TYR A 99 9.65 4.62 -2.41
CA TYR A 99 10.92 3.98 -2.77
C TYR A 99 11.92 3.97 -1.62
N THR A 100 11.82 4.94 -0.71
CA THR A 100 12.70 5.04 0.46
C THR A 100 11.96 4.77 1.77
N PRO A 101 12.64 4.22 2.78
CA PRO A 101 12.02 3.99 4.08
C PRO A 101 11.55 5.29 4.76
N ALA A 102 12.28 6.39 4.56
CA ALA A 102 11.95 7.68 5.16
C ALA A 102 10.60 8.22 4.66
N GLU A 103 10.29 8.07 3.36
CA GLU A 103 9.01 8.48 2.80
C GLU A 103 7.85 7.64 3.38
N ALA A 104 8.02 6.32 3.47
CA ALA A 104 7.01 5.43 4.04
C ALA A 104 6.77 5.71 5.52
N VAL A 105 7.84 5.97 6.29
CA VAL A 105 7.75 6.36 7.71
C VAL A 105 7.01 7.69 7.85
N THR A 106 7.29 8.67 6.98
CA THR A 106 6.61 9.98 7.00
C THR A 106 5.11 9.80 6.76
N PHE A 107 4.74 9.01 5.73
CA PHE A 107 3.34 8.71 5.44
C PHE A 107 2.66 7.98 6.60
N THR A 108 3.30 6.95 7.15
CA THR A 108 2.74 6.12 8.23
C THR A 108 2.50 6.93 9.50
N ASN A 109 3.37 7.90 9.81
CA ASN A 109 3.19 8.77 10.97
C ASN A 109 2.17 9.90 10.74
N SER A 110 1.70 10.11 9.51
CA SER A 110 0.83 11.23 9.20
C SER A 110 -0.55 11.10 9.86
N ALA A 111 -1.11 12.25 10.29
CA ALA A 111 -2.51 12.30 10.70
C ALA A 111 -3.46 11.98 9.53
N GLN A 112 -3.02 12.24 8.30
CA GLN A 112 -3.77 11.92 7.08
C GLN A 112 -4.07 10.43 6.99
N LEU A 113 -3.12 9.55 7.31
CA LEU A 113 -3.36 8.11 7.29
C LEU A 113 -4.52 7.72 8.20
N LYS A 114 -4.58 8.26 9.42
CA LYS A 114 -5.69 8.01 10.34
C LYS A 114 -7.03 8.49 9.77
N THR A 115 -7.06 9.70 9.21
CA THR A 115 -8.25 10.25 8.55
C THR A 115 -8.70 9.39 7.37
N THR A 116 -7.76 8.90 6.57
CA THR A 116 -8.08 8.02 5.45
C THR A 116 -8.64 6.67 5.92
N MET A 117 -8.06 6.06 6.95
CA MET A 117 -8.58 4.82 7.52
C MET A 117 -9.99 4.99 8.10
N LYS A 118 -10.31 6.17 8.65
CA LYS A 118 -11.68 6.54 9.02
C LYS A 118 -12.61 6.48 7.81
N TYR A 119 -12.26 7.12 6.69
CA TYR A 119 -13.11 7.12 5.49
C TYR A 119 -13.33 5.72 4.93
N VAL A 120 -12.29 4.89 4.89
CA VAL A 120 -12.38 3.50 4.44
C VAL A 120 -13.32 2.70 5.35
N ALA A 121 -13.23 2.87 6.67
CA ALA A 121 -14.09 2.17 7.61
C ALA A 121 -15.56 2.66 7.54
N GLU A 122 -15.78 3.97 7.42
CA GLU A 122 -17.12 4.55 7.24
C GLU A 122 -17.78 4.09 5.95
N PHE A 123 -17.02 4.08 4.84
CA PHE A 123 -17.46 3.53 3.57
C PHE A 123 -17.79 2.04 3.71
N SER A 124 -16.89 1.26 4.31
CA SER A 124 -17.08 -0.18 4.49
C SER A 124 -18.33 -0.49 5.32
N PHE A 125 -18.56 0.25 6.40
CA PHE A 125 -19.77 0.10 7.22
C PHE A 125 -21.03 0.45 6.43
N LYS A 126 -21.04 1.61 5.77
CA LYS A 126 -22.18 2.08 4.95
C LYS A 126 -22.60 1.05 3.89
N HIS A 127 -21.64 0.28 3.39
CA HIS A 127 -21.87 -0.74 2.36
C HIS A 127 -21.91 -2.18 2.90
N GLY A 128 -21.95 -2.38 4.23
CA GLY A 128 -22.08 -3.70 4.84
C GLY A 128 -20.84 -4.59 4.72
N LEU A 129 -19.66 -4.02 4.43
CA LEU A 129 -18.40 -4.74 4.20
C LEU A 129 -17.66 -5.09 5.50
N LEU A 130 -18.09 -4.56 6.65
CA LEU A 130 -17.51 -4.89 7.96
C LEU A 130 -18.07 -6.19 8.57
N GLY A 131 -18.92 -6.90 7.83
CA GLY A 131 -19.57 -8.14 8.25
C GLY A 131 -20.91 -7.90 8.96
N GLU A 132 -21.67 -8.99 9.10
CA GLU A 132 -22.94 -8.97 9.83
C GLU A 132 -22.66 -8.75 11.33
N GLY A 133 -23.22 -7.68 11.91
CA GLY A 133 -23.15 -7.42 13.35
C GLY A 133 -22.20 -6.31 13.79
N ALA A 134 -21.50 -5.63 12.88
CA ALA A 134 -20.83 -4.38 13.25
C ALA A 134 -21.87 -3.30 13.63
N PRO A 135 -21.84 -2.71 14.85
CA PRO A 135 -22.78 -1.67 15.27
C PRO A 135 -22.53 -0.31 14.57
N ASP A 136 -21.28 -0.02 14.22
CA ASP A 136 -20.86 1.20 13.52
C ASP A 136 -19.49 1.02 12.83
N ALA A 137 -19.03 2.05 12.15
CA ALA A 137 -17.73 2.08 11.45
C ALA A 137 -16.51 1.99 12.38
N GLY A 138 -16.67 2.30 13.66
CA GLY A 138 -15.63 2.23 14.69
C GLY A 138 -15.60 0.88 15.43
N PHE A 139 -16.42 -0.10 15.05
CA PHE A 139 -16.47 -1.40 15.71
C PHE A 139 -15.10 -2.10 15.79
N ILE A 140 -14.30 -1.98 14.73
CA ILE A 140 -12.91 -2.43 14.67
C ILE A 140 -11.96 -1.26 14.85
N GLY A 141 -10.94 -1.47 15.69
CA GLY A 141 -9.86 -0.51 15.90
C GLY A 141 -8.80 -0.59 14.80
N ILE A 142 -8.42 0.58 14.29
CA ILE A 142 -7.27 0.77 13.40
C ILE A 142 -6.27 1.66 14.14
N GLU A 143 -5.14 1.06 14.53
CA GLU A 143 -4.07 1.73 15.26
C GLU A 143 -3.06 2.34 14.27
N THR A 144 -2.79 3.63 14.42
CA THR A 144 -1.70 4.32 13.72
C THR A 144 -0.84 5.08 14.72
N PRO A 145 0.36 5.56 14.34
CA PRO A 145 1.19 6.40 15.21
C PRO A 145 0.52 7.72 15.62
N SER A 146 -0.46 8.19 14.85
CA SER A 146 -1.29 9.36 15.17
C SER A 146 -2.50 9.02 16.08
N GLY A 147 -2.55 7.81 16.62
CA GLY A 147 -3.59 7.30 17.50
C GLY A 147 -4.61 6.39 16.80
N VAL A 148 -5.57 5.90 17.58
CA VAL A 148 -6.55 4.90 17.13
C VAL A 148 -7.76 5.56 16.47
N PHE A 149 -8.23 5.00 15.36
CA PHE A 149 -9.61 5.17 14.87
C PHE A 149 -10.44 3.94 15.25
N GLY A 150 -11.67 4.15 15.72
CA GLY A 150 -12.54 3.07 16.19
C GLY A 150 -12.22 2.59 17.61
N SER A 151 -12.51 1.32 17.88
CA SER A 151 -12.42 0.70 19.21
C SER A 151 -10.98 0.33 19.61
N ASP A 152 -10.48 0.92 20.69
CA ASP A 152 -9.18 0.60 21.29
C ASP A 152 -9.13 -0.82 21.90
N SER A 153 -10.27 -1.32 22.37
CA SER A 153 -10.42 -2.68 22.89
C SER A 153 -10.48 -3.76 21.81
N ASN A 154 -10.63 -3.39 20.53
CA ASN A 154 -10.81 -4.32 19.42
C ASN A 154 -9.93 -3.98 18.20
N ILE A 155 -8.63 -3.73 18.43
CA ILE A 155 -7.69 -3.41 17.35
C ILE A 155 -7.40 -4.62 16.46
N LYS A 156 -7.75 -4.52 15.17
CA LYS A 156 -7.54 -5.56 14.14
C LYS A 156 -6.54 -5.19 13.06
N LEU A 157 -6.24 -3.90 12.88
CA LEU A 157 -5.23 -3.41 11.95
C LEU A 157 -4.28 -2.45 12.65
N ARG A 158 -2.98 -2.59 12.40
CA ARG A 158 -1.93 -1.76 13.00
C ARG A 158 -0.97 -1.28 11.93
N PHE A 159 -0.77 0.03 11.90
CA PHE A 159 0.28 0.66 11.12
C PHE A 159 1.48 0.92 12.03
N ASP A 160 2.48 0.04 11.95
CA ASP A 160 3.69 0.11 12.75
C ASP A 160 4.89 0.56 11.89
N PRO A 161 5.42 1.77 12.08
CA PRO A 161 6.56 2.27 11.32
C PRO A 161 7.90 1.78 11.85
N SER A 162 7.95 1.02 12.95
CA SER A 162 9.19 0.74 13.71
C SER A 162 10.31 0.16 12.85
N TYR A 163 10.03 -0.91 12.09
CA TYR A 163 11.02 -1.56 11.22
C TYR A 163 11.43 -0.69 10.02
N MET A 164 10.48 0.04 9.41
CA MET A 164 10.82 1.00 8.35
C MET A 164 11.65 2.17 8.88
N LYS A 165 11.44 2.56 10.14
CA LYS A 165 12.26 3.55 10.82
C LYS A 165 13.66 3.03 11.10
N MET A 166 13.82 1.76 11.49
CA MET A 166 15.14 1.15 11.61
C MET A 166 15.89 1.20 10.27
N ALA A 167 15.19 0.92 9.16
CA ALA A 167 15.75 1.03 7.82
C ALA A 167 16.18 2.46 7.47
N ALA A 168 15.31 3.44 7.73
CA ALA A 168 15.61 4.86 7.50
C ALA A 168 16.81 5.35 8.33
N ASP A 169 16.96 4.84 9.54
CA ASP A 169 18.04 5.18 10.47
C ASP A 169 19.35 4.40 10.18
N GLY A 170 19.36 3.47 9.21
CA GLY A 170 20.52 2.60 8.94
C GLY A 170 20.83 1.58 10.04
N LYS A 171 19.79 1.14 10.78
CA LYS A 171 19.89 0.23 11.94
C LYS A 171 19.20 -1.12 11.72
N LEU A 172 18.89 -1.44 10.47
CA LEU A 172 18.28 -2.73 10.10
C LEU A 172 19.27 -3.87 10.24
#